data_AF-A0A9W7EYA4-F1
#
_entry.id   AF-A0A9W7EYA4-F1
#
_cell.length_a   1.000
_cell.length_b   1.000
_cell.length_c   1.000
_cell.angle_alpha   90.00
_cell.angle_beta   90.00
_cell.angle_gamma   90.00
#
_symmetry.space_group_name_H-M   'P 1'
#
loop_
_entity.id
_entity.type
_entity.pdbx_description
1 polymer ?
#
loop_
_entity_poly.entity_id
_entity_poly.type
_entity_poly.pdbx_seq_one_letter_code
_entity_poly.pdbx_strand_id
1 'polypeptide(L)'
;MKDEYGKLGHCEVVGLNIPQSSFKDFCKIYFSLYDKKGNRPDQLGDRGGEYRSIIGYPGGYSNVELTSIVKEVSEEFGGVVQVVEGKGNEEDRRGGTWVMDNGKFPFQMGELYHQFHDGFAPGENYPGEREGGGIRGVEFFFTF
;
A
#
# COMPACT_ATOMS: atom_id res chain seq x y z
N MET A 1 3.77 -1.74 23.34
CA MET A 1 3.72 -2.81 22.32
C MET A 1 3.94 -2.12 20.97
N LYS A 2 5.15 -1.60 20.78
CA LYS A 2 5.60 -0.93 19.57
C LYS A 2 6.83 -1.73 19.13
N ASP A 3 6.99 -1.97 17.84
CA ASP A 3 8.25 -2.41 17.23
C ASP A 3 8.57 -3.93 17.18
N GLU A 4 7.59 -4.81 16.96
CA GLU A 4 7.91 -6.20 16.55
C GLU A 4 7.76 -6.43 15.04
N TYR A 5 6.70 -5.93 14.39
CA TYR A 5 6.49 -6.18 12.95
C TYR A 5 7.45 -5.40 12.04
N GLY A 6 7.81 -4.16 12.36
CA GLY A 6 8.82 -3.41 11.59
C GLY A 6 10.18 -4.11 11.59
N LYS A 7 10.56 -4.78 12.69
CA LYS A 7 11.80 -5.58 12.78
C LYS A 7 11.75 -6.87 11.96
N LEU A 8 10.55 -7.43 11.79
CA LEU A 8 10.29 -8.54 10.88
C LEU A 8 10.18 -8.07 9.42
N GLY A 9 10.30 -6.76 9.17
CA GLY A 9 10.35 -6.15 7.83
C GLY A 9 8.97 -5.88 7.22
N HIS A 10 7.88 -6.08 7.95
CA HIS A 10 6.55 -5.85 7.42
C HIS A 10 6.35 -4.41 6.94
N CYS A 11 5.43 -4.23 5.99
CA CYS A 11 4.89 -2.94 5.54
C CYS A 11 3.40 -2.96 5.73
N GLU A 12 2.81 -1.85 6.15
CA GLU A 12 1.38 -1.60 6.18
C GLU A 12 0.81 -1.42 4.77
N VAL A 13 -0.22 -2.19 4.42
CA VAL A 13 -0.97 -2.09 3.16
C VAL A 13 -2.46 -2.25 3.33
N VAL A 14 -3.22 -2.16 2.23
CA VAL A 14 -4.65 -2.47 2.18
C VAL A 14 -4.90 -3.63 1.19
N GLY A 15 -5.51 -4.72 1.67
CA GLY A 15 -5.80 -5.93 0.91
C GLY A 15 -7.11 -5.83 0.14
N LEU A 16 -7.02 -5.49 -1.15
CA LEU A 16 -8.19 -5.24 -1.99
C LEU A 16 -8.43 -6.38 -2.99
N ASN A 17 -9.70 -6.63 -3.31
CA ASN A 17 -10.08 -7.43 -4.47
C ASN A 17 -10.55 -6.49 -5.58
N ILE A 18 -9.69 -6.25 -6.57
CA ILE A 18 -9.92 -5.28 -7.64
C ILE A 18 -10.05 -6.03 -8.96
N PRO A 19 -11.16 -5.89 -9.70
CA PRO A 19 -11.24 -6.38 -11.07
C PRO A 19 -10.13 -5.76 -11.92
N GLN A 20 -9.48 -6.56 -12.79
CA GLN A 20 -8.39 -6.07 -13.64
C GLN A 20 -8.81 -4.85 -14.49
N SER A 21 -10.07 -4.80 -14.94
CA SER A 21 -10.64 -3.66 -15.67
C SER A 21 -10.65 -2.33 -14.88
N SER A 22 -10.59 -2.39 -13.55
CA SER A 22 -10.61 -1.23 -12.65
C SER A 22 -9.23 -0.93 -12.05
N PHE A 23 -8.21 -1.72 -12.38
CA PHE A 23 -6.87 -1.57 -11.80
C PHE A 23 -6.22 -0.23 -12.16
N LYS A 24 -6.44 0.25 -13.39
CA LYS A 24 -5.95 1.58 -13.82
C LYS A 24 -6.57 2.70 -12.97
N ASP A 25 -7.86 2.62 -12.67
CA ASP A 25 -8.54 3.64 -11.85
C ASP A 25 -8.07 3.60 -10.40
N PHE A 26 -7.81 2.41 -9.85
CA PHE A 26 -7.16 2.27 -8.56
C PHE A 26 -5.78 2.96 -8.53
N CYS A 27 -4.94 2.72 -9.55
CA CYS A 27 -3.63 3.35 -9.63
C CYS A 27 -3.73 4.89 -9.65
N LYS A 28 -4.73 5.45 -10.35
CA LYS A 28 -4.96 6.90 -10.38
C LYS A 28 -5.26 7.45 -9.00
N ILE A 29 -6.12 6.77 -8.24
CA ILE A 29 -6.42 7.15 -6.85
C ILE A 29 -5.15 7.06 -6.00
N TYR A 30 -4.42 5.95 -6.07
CA TYR A 30 -3.18 5.76 -5.32
C TYR A 30 -2.14 6.86 -5.59
N PHE A 31 -1.85 7.17 -6.86
CA PHE A 31 -0.87 8.20 -7.21
C PHE A 31 -1.36 9.62 -6.94
N SER A 32 -2.69 9.86 -6.90
CA SER A 32 -3.25 11.17 -6.53
C SER A 32 -2.99 11.58 -5.08
N LEU A 33 -2.61 10.63 -4.22
CA LEU A 33 -2.24 10.89 -2.82
C LEU A 33 -0.90 11.62 -2.69
N TYR A 34 -0.04 11.52 -3.70
CA TYR A 34 1.27 12.17 -3.68
C TYR A 34 1.14 13.63 -4.09
N ASP A 35 1.86 14.51 -3.39
CA ASP A 35 2.04 15.87 -3.85
C ASP A 35 3.00 15.95 -5.06
N LYS A 36 3.13 17.14 -5.65
CA LYS A 36 4.03 17.40 -6.80
C LYS A 36 5.52 17.19 -6.50
N LYS A 37 5.90 16.95 -5.25
CA LYS A 37 7.26 16.65 -4.81
C LYS A 37 7.44 15.17 -4.46
N GLY A 38 6.42 14.35 -4.68
CA GLY A 38 6.41 12.93 -4.32
C GLY A 38 6.27 12.67 -2.83
N ASN A 39 5.79 13.64 -2.04
CA ASN A 39 5.47 13.43 -0.63
C ASN A 39 4.10 12.76 -0.51
N ARG A 40 3.99 11.81 0.41
CA ARG A 40 2.70 11.28 0.87
C ARG A 40 1.99 12.27 1.82
N PRO A 41 0.68 12.12 2.08
CA PRO A 41 -0.03 12.98 3.03
C PRO A 41 0.56 12.93 4.46
N ASP A 42 1.07 11.78 4.86
CA ASP A 42 1.68 11.45 6.15
C ASP A 42 3.20 11.64 6.17
N GLN A 43 3.81 12.26 5.14
CA GLN A 43 5.27 12.30 4.95
C GLN A 43 6.10 12.82 6.16
N LEU A 44 5.50 13.65 7.02
CA LEU A 44 6.13 14.20 8.23
C LEU A 44 5.79 13.42 9.52
N GLY A 45 4.88 12.46 9.44
CA GLY A 45 4.45 11.57 10.52
C GLY A 45 5.08 10.20 10.38
N ASP A 46 4.32 9.26 9.82
CA ASP A 46 4.65 7.84 9.75
C ASP A 46 5.81 7.58 8.79
N ARG A 47 6.91 7.06 9.34
CA ARG A 47 8.19 6.90 8.64
C ARG A 47 8.92 5.66 9.11
N GLY A 48 9.53 4.97 8.18
CA GLY A 48 10.16 3.67 8.45
C GLY A 48 9.72 2.66 7.41
N GLY A 49 10.46 1.55 7.29
CA GLY A 49 10.16 0.52 6.30
C GLY A 49 8.70 0.09 6.39
N GLU A 50 8.15 0.01 7.59
CA GLU A 50 6.77 -0.32 7.88
C GLU A 50 5.72 0.58 7.22
N TYR A 51 6.08 1.80 6.84
CA TYR A 51 5.21 2.75 6.16
C TYR A 51 5.59 2.97 4.69
N ARG A 52 6.50 2.17 4.13
CA ARG A 52 6.98 2.39 2.76
C ARG A 52 5.86 2.21 1.73
N SER A 53 5.88 3.03 0.68
CA SER A 53 4.92 2.97 -0.41
C SER A 53 5.08 1.70 -1.26
N ILE A 54 4.06 0.84 -1.29
CA ILE A 54 4.07 -0.39 -2.11
C ILE A 54 2.74 -0.68 -2.80
N ILE A 55 2.81 -1.37 -3.93
CA ILE A 55 1.66 -1.98 -4.62
C ILE A 55 1.99 -3.46 -4.83
N GLY A 56 1.15 -4.35 -4.31
CA GLY A 56 1.31 -5.80 -4.46
C GLY A 56 0.30 -6.41 -5.43
N TYR A 57 0.76 -7.28 -6.34
CA TYR A 57 -0.11 -8.06 -7.22
C TYR A 57 0.56 -9.37 -7.69
N PRO A 58 -0.20 -10.34 -8.24
CA PRO A 58 0.36 -11.61 -8.69
C PRO A 58 1.46 -11.44 -9.74
N GLY A 59 2.63 -12.02 -9.46
CA GLY A 59 3.82 -11.93 -10.31
C GLY A 59 4.62 -10.64 -10.13
N GLY A 60 4.14 -9.70 -9.30
CA GLY A 60 4.80 -8.44 -9.00
C GLY A 60 5.32 -7.73 -10.25
N TYR A 61 6.55 -7.21 -10.19
CA TYR A 61 7.14 -6.45 -11.29
C TYR A 61 7.31 -7.26 -12.60
N SER A 62 7.29 -8.60 -12.53
CA SER A 62 7.34 -9.47 -13.71
C SER A 62 6.00 -9.54 -14.45
N ASN A 63 4.90 -9.11 -13.84
CA ASN A 63 3.62 -8.94 -14.52
C ASN A 63 3.66 -7.68 -15.37
N VAL A 64 4.04 -7.84 -16.64
CA VAL A 64 4.28 -6.75 -17.60
C VAL A 64 3.03 -5.88 -17.80
N GLU A 65 1.85 -6.48 -17.88
CA GLU A 65 0.60 -5.75 -18.11
C GLU A 65 0.30 -4.79 -16.95
N LEU A 66 0.22 -5.32 -15.73
CA LEU A 66 -0.08 -4.50 -14.55
C LEU A 66 1.05 -3.50 -14.25
N THR A 67 2.32 -3.91 -14.44
CA THR A 67 3.47 -3.02 -14.27
C THR A 67 3.46 -1.87 -15.28
N SER A 68 3.05 -2.13 -16.52
CA SER A 68 2.91 -1.08 -17.53
C SER A 68 1.83 -0.07 -17.15
N ILE A 69 0.69 -0.53 -16.62
CA ILE A 69 -0.38 0.35 -16.14
C ILE A 69 0.12 1.23 -14.98
N VAL A 70 0.80 0.65 -13.99
CA VAL A 70 1.31 1.39 -12.83
C VAL A 70 2.30 2.46 -13.26
N LYS A 71 3.22 2.13 -14.17
CA LYS A 71 4.20 3.08 -14.72
C LYS A 71 3.52 4.19 -15.53
N GLU A 72 2.63 3.83 -16.45
CA GLU A 72 1.88 4.78 -17.27
C GLU A 72 1.15 5.80 -16.39
N VAL A 73 0.42 5.32 -15.38
CA VAL A 73 -0.30 6.22 -14.48
C VAL A 73 0.67 7.05 -13.64
N SER A 74 1.77 6.50 -13.12
CA SER A 74 2.75 7.32 -12.39
C SER A 74 3.29 8.50 -13.23
N GLU A 75 3.54 8.26 -14.52
CA GLU A 75 3.95 9.33 -15.46
C GLU A 75 2.84 10.38 -15.67
N GLU A 76 1.56 9.99 -15.69
CA GLU A 76 0.42 10.93 -15.73
C GLU A 76 0.43 11.90 -14.52
N PHE A 77 0.96 11.47 -13.38
CA PHE A 77 1.14 12.28 -12.16
C PHE A 77 2.50 12.99 -12.09
N GLY A 78 3.17 13.15 -13.23
CA GLY A 78 4.42 13.90 -13.38
C GLY A 78 5.68 13.08 -13.13
N GLY A 79 5.58 11.75 -13.06
CA GLY A 79 6.73 10.85 -12.93
C GLY A 79 7.48 11.00 -11.61
N VAL A 80 6.87 11.67 -10.63
CA VAL A 80 7.48 11.96 -9.32
C VAL A 80 7.60 10.71 -8.45
N VAL A 81 6.86 9.65 -8.78
CA VAL A 81 6.90 8.37 -8.08
C VAL A 81 7.58 7.32 -8.95
N GLN A 82 8.79 6.91 -8.57
CA GLN A 82 9.52 5.85 -9.26
C GLN A 82 8.93 4.48 -8.92
N VAL A 83 8.49 3.76 -9.96
CA VAL A 83 7.95 2.41 -9.85
C VAL A 83 9.07 1.38 -10.04
N VAL A 84 9.44 0.69 -8.97
CA VAL A 84 10.60 -0.21 -8.94
C VAL A 84 10.20 -1.58 -8.39
N GLU A 85 10.86 -2.64 -8.83
CA GLU A 85 10.69 -3.98 -8.25
C GLU A 85 11.07 -3.99 -6.78
N GLY A 86 10.21 -4.55 -5.93
CA GLY A 86 10.50 -4.79 -4.54
C GLY A 86 10.97 -6.22 -4.27
N LYS A 87 11.87 -6.36 -3.30
CA LYS A 87 12.54 -7.59 -2.86
C LYS A 87 12.25 -7.91 -1.39
N GLY A 88 11.56 -7.02 -0.68
CA GLY A 88 11.08 -7.21 0.67
C GLY A 88 11.66 -6.22 1.67
N ASN A 89 12.96 -5.95 1.60
CA ASN A 89 13.67 -5.18 2.63
C ASN A 89 13.90 -3.71 2.25
N GLU A 90 13.02 -3.16 1.41
CA GLU A 90 13.20 -1.81 0.90
C GLU A 90 13.01 -0.75 1.98
N GLU A 91 13.75 0.35 1.84
CA GLU A 91 13.55 1.54 2.65
C GLU A 91 12.26 2.29 2.28
N ASP A 92 11.77 3.08 3.24
CA ASP A 92 10.79 4.12 2.97
C ASP A 92 11.47 5.32 2.32
N ARG A 93 11.08 5.61 1.08
CA ARG A 93 11.66 6.67 0.28
C ARG A 93 10.59 7.57 -0.31
N ARG A 94 10.86 8.88 -0.26
CA ARG A 94 10.03 9.89 -0.93
C ARG A 94 10.04 9.65 -2.44
N GLY A 95 8.89 9.75 -3.08
CA GLY A 95 8.78 9.62 -4.54
C GLY A 95 9.17 8.23 -5.05
N GLY A 96 9.01 7.18 -4.24
CA GLY A 96 9.18 5.80 -4.67
C GLY A 96 7.94 4.97 -4.37
N THR A 97 7.67 3.97 -5.20
CA THR A 97 6.72 2.90 -4.89
C THR A 97 7.32 1.57 -5.33
N TRP A 98 7.27 0.59 -4.43
CA TRP A 98 7.77 -0.76 -4.69
C TRP A 98 6.66 -1.67 -5.19
N VAL A 99 6.91 -2.38 -6.28
CA VAL A 99 6.01 -3.41 -6.79
C VAL A 99 6.40 -4.75 -6.19
N MET A 100 5.50 -5.30 -5.39
CA MET A 100 5.72 -6.55 -4.67
C MET A 100 4.98 -7.71 -5.36
N ASP A 101 5.63 -8.86 -5.43
CA ASP A 101 4.97 -10.11 -5.84
C ASP A 101 4.25 -10.72 -4.65
N ASN A 102 2.91 -10.69 -4.68
CA ASN A 102 2.11 -11.21 -3.57
C ASN A 102 2.12 -12.74 -3.44
N GLY A 103 2.63 -13.46 -4.45
CA GLY A 103 2.88 -14.90 -4.35
C GLY A 103 4.13 -15.23 -3.53
N LYS A 104 5.09 -14.30 -3.47
CA LYS A 104 6.32 -14.41 -2.67
C LYS A 104 6.16 -13.76 -1.30
N PHE A 105 5.48 -12.63 -1.27
CA PHE A 105 5.21 -11.85 -0.07
C PHE A 105 3.70 -11.90 0.16
N PRO A 106 3.18 -12.95 0.82
CA PRO A 106 1.75 -13.07 1.02
C PRO A 106 1.26 -12.01 2.01
N PHE A 107 0.02 -11.62 1.80
CA PHE A 107 -0.73 -10.74 2.67
C PHE A 107 -1.05 -11.41 4.00
N GLN A 108 -0.80 -10.72 5.13
CA GLN A 108 -1.29 -11.12 6.46
C GLN A 108 -2.31 -10.12 6.99
N MET A 109 -3.43 -10.63 7.50
CA MET A 109 -4.47 -9.82 8.12
C MET A 109 -3.97 -9.27 9.47
N GLY A 110 -4.12 -7.96 9.68
CA GLY A 110 -3.86 -7.29 10.96
C GLY A 110 -4.95 -7.60 12.00
N GLU A 111 -4.75 -7.11 13.22
CA GLU A 111 -5.74 -7.25 14.29
C GLU A 111 -7.06 -6.55 13.94
N LEU A 112 -8.17 -7.00 14.54
CA LEU A 112 -9.51 -6.47 14.26
C LEU A 112 -9.60 -4.94 14.49
N TYR A 113 -8.83 -4.43 15.44
CA TYR A 113 -8.72 -2.99 15.73
C TYR A 113 -8.27 -2.15 14.52
N HIS A 114 -7.40 -2.70 13.68
CA HIS A 114 -6.89 -2.05 12.47
C HIS A 114 -7.82 -2.21 11.27
N GLN A 115 -9.04 -2.74 11.43
CA GLN A 115 -9.93 -2.98 10.30
C GLN A 115 -11.00 -1.89 10.24
N PHE A 116 -11.22 -1.33 9.05
CA PHE A 116 -12.32 -0.41 8.72
C PHE A 116 -12.42 0.88 9.54
N HIS A 117 -11.31 1.39 10.06
CA HIS A 117 -11.28 2.72 10.68
C HIS A 117 -10.87 3.80 9.68
N ASP A 118 -11.32 5.03 9.86
CA ASP A 118 -10.91 6.18 9.03
C ASP A 118 -9.68 6.94 9.59
N GLY A 119 -9.14 6.50 10.74
CA GLY A 119 -7.83 6.90 11.29
C GLY A 119 -7.64 6.47 12.76
N PHE A 120 -6.73 7.14 13.49
CA PHE A 120 -6.50 6.95 14.95
C PHE A 120 -6.80 8.16 15.87
N ALA A 121 -7.43 9.23 15.37
CA ALA A 121 -7.78 10.42 16.12
C ALA A 121 -9.08 10.28 16.96
N PRO A 122 -9.23 11.06 18.05
CA PRO A 122 -10.47 11.12 18.81
C PRO A 122 -11.66 11.55 17.93
N GLY A 123 -12.71 10.72 17.87
CA GLY A 123 -13.93 11.00 17.11
C GLY A 123 -14.03 10.29 15.74
N GLU A 124 -13.04 9.46 15.40
CA GLU A 124 -13.04 8.65 14.19
C GLU A 124 -13.87 7.37 14.33
N ASN A 125 -14.33 6.85 13.18
CA ASN A 125 -15.20 5.70 13.12
C ASN A 125 -14.37 4.43 13.25
N TYR A 126 -14.65 3.65 14.30
CA TYR A 126 -14.19 2.27 14.39
C TYR A 126 -15.41 1.37 14.18
N PRO A 127 -15.30 0.29 13.40
CA PRO A 127 -16.43 -0.59 13.21
C PRO A 127 -16.84 -1.21 14.56
N GLY A 128 -18.11 -1.03 14.93
CA GLY A 128 -18.79 -2.04 15.74
C GLY A 128 -18.86 -3.33 14.93
N GLU A 129 -18.75 -4.47 15.61
CA GLU A 129 -18.70 -5.83 15.06
C GLU A 129 -19.19 -6.02 13.61
N ARG A 130 -18.24 -6.39 12.73
CA ARG A 130 -18.38 -7.09 11.44
C ARG A 130 -19.73 -6.96 10.71
N GLU A 131 -19.97 -5.84 10.04
CA GLU A 131 -21.01 -5.78 9.00
C GLU A 131 -20.46 -6.28 7.65
N GLY A 132 -21.10 -7.32 7.11
CA GLY A 132 -20.73 -7.94 5.85
C GLY A 132 -21.13 -7.06 4.66
N GLY A 133 -20.15 -6.43 4.01
CA GLY A 133 -20.40 -5.73 2.75
C GLY A 133 -19.16 -5.08 2.13
N GLY A 134 -18.65 -5.69 1.05
CA GLY A 134 -18.15 -4.96 -0.11
C GLY A 134 -16.72 -4.39 -0.12
N ILE A 135 -16.10 -4.10 1.02
CA ILE A 135 -14.69 -3.66 1.08
C ILE A 135 -14.02 -4.42 2.21
N ARG A 136 -12.77 -4.87 2.03
CA ARG A 136 -11.92 -5.39 3.10
C ARG A 136 -10.70 -4.49 3.13
N GLY A 137 -10.55 -3.65 4.14
CA GLY A 137 -9.35 -2.84 4.22
C GLY A 137 -9.33 -1.91 5.40
N VAL A 138 -8.36 -2.09 6.30
CA VAL A 138 -7.31 -1.12 6.69
C VAL A 138 -6.08 -1.91 7.20
N GLU A 139 -4.87 -1.35 6.97
CA GLU A 139 -3.49 -1.74 7.38
C GLU A 139 -3.14 -3.23 7.56
N PHE A 140 -2.19 -3.71 6.76
CA PHE A 140 -1.79 -5.12 6.70
C PHE A 140 -0.32 -5.32 6.51
N PHE A 141 0.19 -6.45 6.98
CA PHE A 141 1.61 -6.71 7.11
C PHE A 141 2.07 -7.77 6.09
N PHE A 142 3.20 -7.55 5.39
CA PHE A 142 3.87 -8.57 4.55
C PHE A 142 4.94 -9.34 5.34
N THR A 143 4.78 -10.65 5.56
CA THR A 143 5.82 -11.49 6.19
C THR A 143 6.95 -11.81 5.22
N PHE A 144 8.19 -11.79 5.72
CA PHE A 144 9.38 -12.43 5.12
C PHE A 144 9.67 -13.77 5.77
#